data_AF-A0A0S8JGS3-F1
#
_entry.id   AF-A0A0S8JGS3-F1
#
_cell.length_a   1.000
_cell.length_b   1.000
_cell.length_c   1.000
_cell.angle_alpha   90.00
_cell.angle_beta   90.00
_cell.angle_gamma   90.00
#
_symmetry.space_group_name_H-M   'P 1'
#
loop_
_entity.id
_entity.type
_entity.pdbx_description
1 polymer ?
#
loop_
_entity_poly.entity_id
_entity_poly.type
_entity_poly.pdbx_seq_one_letter_code
_entity_poly.pdbx_strand_id
1 'polypeptide(L)'
;MKKKANLLIYFLVISNLYLTAQFQDNIPQPILLSPDNEYFSINESIYYFEDEKGIISFEEISQPVFADQFVPSSKRSLNFGYTHSTYWVKFYMKNLDPQFNDWILEIDYELLDSIDFYFQDQEGQWRIKVFGDMYP
;
A
#
# COMPACT_ATOMS: atom_id res chain seq x y z
N MET A 1 -3.29 -19.45 69.61
CA MET A 1 -3.79 -19.95 68.30
C MET A 1 -3.66 -18.80 67.31
N LYS A 2 -2.61 -18.65 66.47
CA LYS A 2 -2.30 -19.36 65.19
C LYS A 2 -3.57 -19.52 64.33
N LYS A 3 -3.72 -19.00 63.10
CA LYS A 3 -2.80 -18.41 62.10
C LYS A 3 -3.59 -17.41 61.22
N LYS A 4 -2.91 -16.36 60.74
CA LYS A 4 -3.32 -15.52 59.61
C LYS A 4 -3.29 -16.34 58.31
N ALA A 5 -4.23 -16.10 57.41
CA ALA A 5 -4.16 -16.54 56.02
C ALA A 5 -4.58 -15.37 55.10
N ASN A 6 -3.60 -14.58 54.67
CA ASN A 6 -3.73 -13.71 53.50
C ASN A 6 -3.29 -14.57 52.31
N LEU A 7 -4.24 -15.16 51.58
CA LEU A 7 -3.96 -16.01 50.43
C LEU A 7 -3.86 -15.13 49.17
N LEU A 8 -2.65 -15.13 48.61
CA LEU A 8 -2.23 -14.50 47.36
C LEU A 8 -3.30 -14.57 46.24
N ILE A 9 -3.87 -13.41 45.90
CA ILE A 9 -4.43 -13.13 44.56
C ILE A 9 -3.47 -12.15 43.89
N TYR A 10 -2.31 -12.63 43.45
CA TYR A 10 -1.36 -11.78 42.70
C TYR A 10 -0.80 -12.46 41.44
N PHE A 11 -1.13 -13.73 41.18
CA PHE A 11 -0.52 -14.48 40.07
C PHE A 11 -1.37 -14.59 38.79
N LEU A 12 -2.60 -14.05 38.77
CA LEU A 12 -3.50 -14.15 37.61
C LEU A 12 -3.68 -12.85 36.80
N VAL A 13 -3.11 -11.73 37.26
CA VAL A 13 -3.19 -10.44 36.53
C VAL A 13 -1.93 -10.16 35.71
N ILE A 14 -0.79 -10.82 36.02
CA ILE A 14 0.49 -10.53 35.36
C ILE A 14 0.64 -11.28 34.03
N SER A 15 -0.17 -12.31 33.76
CA SER A 15 -0.12 -13.06 32.49
C SER A 15 -0.97 -12.48 31.36
N ASN A 16 -1.84 -11.50 31.63
CA ASN A 16 -2.74 -10.89 30.63
C ASN A 16 -2.26 -9.51 30.11
N LEU A 17 -0.99 -9.17 30.34
CA LEU A 17 -0.39 -7.90 29.87
C LEU A 17 0.66 -8.07 28.77
N TYR A 18 0.76 -9.26 28.16
CA TYR A 18 1.54 -9.49 26.94
C TYR A 18 0.65 -9.72 25.71
N LEU A 19 -0.62 -9.32 25.78
CA LEU A 19 -1.52 -9.31 24.64
C LEU A 19 -1.83 -7.89 24.16
N THR A 20 -0.86 -6.98 24.23
CA THR A 20 -0.78 -6.00 23.13
C THR A 20 -0.25 -6.79 21.95
N ALA A 21 -1.18 -7.40 21.22
CA ALA A 21 -0.96 -7.79 19.84
C ALA A 21 -0.18 -6.64 19.19
N GLN A 22 0.98 -6.95 18.65
CA GLN A 22 1.70 -6.03 17.80
C GLN A 22 0.85 -5.85 16.55
N PHE A 23 -0.14 -4.96 16.62
CA PHE A 23 -0.71 -4.32 15.44
C PHE A 23 0.41 -3.42 14.93
N GLN A 24 1.38 -4.03 14.26
CA GLN A 24 2.22 -3.30 13.34
C GLN A 24 1.27 -2.99 12.18
N ASP A 25 0.68 -1.80 12.19
CA ASP A 25 0.10 -1.26 10.97
C ASP A 25 1.26 -1.27 9.97
N ASN A 26 1.26 -2.24 9.06
CA ASN A 26 2.18 -2.27 7.93
C ASN A 26 1.72 -1.13 7.03
N ILE A 27 2.18 0.08 7.35
CA ILE A 27 1.98 1.28 6.56
C ILE A 27 3.12 1.29 5.53
N PRO A 28 2.82 1.00 4.25
CA PRO A 28 3.71 1.27 3.14
C PRO A 28 4.49 2.58 3.30
N GLN A 29 5.81 2.47 3.25
CA GLN A 29 6.70 3.63 3.33
C GLN A 29 6.80 4.29 1.96
N PRO A 30 6.95 5.62 1.89
CA PRO A 30 7.13 6.29 0.62
C PRO A 30 8.42 5.83 -0.06
N ILE A 31 8.36 5.61 -1.37
CA ILE A 31 9.53 5.36 -2.20
C ILE A 31 10.32 6.64 -2.30
N LEU A 32 11.59 6.59 -1.89
CA LEU A 32 12.49 7.73 -1.90
C LEU A 32 13.37 7.64 -3.15
N LEU A 33 13.07 8.45 -4.17
CA LEU A 33 13.92 8.50 -5.36
C LEU A 33 15.24 9.17 -5.02
N SER A 34 16.35 8.53 -5.41
CA SER A 34 17.72 8.98 -5.23
C SER A 34 18.57 8.49 -6.41
N PRO A 35 19.54 9.28 -6.90
CA PRO A 35 20.48 8.82 -7.93
C PRO A 35 21.39 7.67 -7.48
N ASP A 36 21.46 7.37 -6.19
CA ASP A 36 22.32 6.29 -5.64
C ASP A 36 21.79 4.88 -5.93
N ASN A 37 20.52 4.75 -6.32
CA ASN A 37 19.87 3.47 -6.57
C ASN A 37 19.35 3.39 -8.01
N GLU A 38 19.74 2.36 -8.74
CA GLU A 38 19.25 2.09 -10.11
C GLU A 38 17.82 1.53 -10.12
N TYR A 39 17.44 0.79 -9.07
CA TYR A 39 16.14 0.10 -8.99
C TYR A 39 15.48 0.30 -7.63
N PHE A 40 14.16 0.56 -7.66
CA PHE A 40 13.32 0.71 -6.48
C PHE A 40 12.19 -0.31 -6.52
N SER A 41 12.23 -1.31 -5.65
CA SER A 41 11.10 -2.24 -5.52
C SER A 41 9.96 -1.55 -4.78
N ILE A 42 8.79 -1.48 -5.42
CA ILE A 42 7.60 -0.85 -4.85
C ILE A 42 6.64 -1.87 -4.20
N ASN A 43 6.82 -3.16 -4.46
CA ASN A 43 5.82 -4.20 -4.16
C ASN A 43 5.47 -4.34 -2.67
N GLU A 44 6.39 -4.02 -1.78
CA GLU A 44 6.20 -4.03 -0.31
C GLU A 44 5.78 -2.65 0.24
N SER A 45 5.74 -1.64 -0.63
CA SER A 45 5.45 -0.23 -0.33
C SER A 45 4.22 0.28 -1.08
N ILE A 46 3.29 -0.62 -1.39
CA ILE A 46 2.02 -0.30 -2.05
C ILE A 46 0.83 -0.71 -1.21
N TYR A 47 -0.30 -0.07 -1.50
CA TYR A 47 -1.62 -0.54 -1.17
C TYR A 47 -2.36 -0.98 -2.43
N TYR A 48 -3.31 -1.87 -2.28
CA TYR A 48 -4.20 -2.25 -3.37
C TYR A 48 -5.66 -2.37 -2.91
N PHE A 49 -6.57 -2.19 -3.85
CA PHE A 49 -8.00 -2.40 -3.69
C PHE A 49 -8.53 -3.11 -4.94
N GLU A 50 -9.36 -4.12 -4.75
CA GLU A 50 -10.01 -4.86 -5.84
C GLU A 50 -11.40 -4.32 -6.09
N ASP A 51 -11.63 -3.83 -7.30
CA ASP A 51 -12.97 -3.56 -7.82
C ASP A 51 -13.41 -4.73 -8.71
N GLU A 52 -14.10 -5.70 -8.11
CA GLU A 52 -14.60 -6.89 -8.80
C GLU A 52 -15.52 -6.57 -9.99
N LYS A 53 -16.16 -5.39 -10.00
CA LYS A 53 -17.10 -4.97 -11.05
C LYS A 53 -16.47 -4.06 -12.09
N GLY A 54 -15.30 -3.50 -11.83
CA GLY A 54 -14.61 -2.56 -12.71
C GLY A 54 -15.42 -1.30 -13.04
N ILE A 55 -16.22 -0.81 -12.10
CA ILE A 55 -17.14 0.34 -12.29
C ILE A 55 -16.73 1.58 -11.51
N ILE A 56 -15.79 1.46 -10.58
CA ILE A 56 -15.34 2.56 -9.74
C ILE A 56 -14.42 3.44 -10.57
N SER A 57 -14.67 4.75 -10.56
CA SER A 57 -13.85 5.77 -11.23
C SER A 57 -12.70 6.26 -10.35
N PHE A 58 -11.75 7.00 -10.94
CA PHE A 58 -10.68 7.65 -10.19
C PHE A 58 -11.23 8.69 -9.19
N GLU A 59 -12.25 9.45 -9.59
CA GLU A 59 -12.90 10.46 -8.74
C GLU A 59 -13.56 9.83 -7.52
N GLU A 60 -14.09 8.62 -7.65
CA GLU A 60 -14.69 7.86 -6.56
C GLU A 60 -13.62 7.22 -5.66
N ILE A 61 -12.67 6.47 -6.22
CA ILE A 61 -11.66 5.74 -5.42
C ILE A 61 -10.72 6.69 -4.65
N SER A 62 -10.57 7.94 -5.11
CA SER A 62 -9.79 8.98 -4.44
C SER A 62 -10.53 9.61 -3.25
N GLN A 63 -11.80 9.30 -3.03
CA GLN A 63 -12.56 9.84 -1.90
C GLN A 63 -12.11 9.23 -0.57
N PRO A 64 -12.20 9.99 0.54
CA PRO A 64 -11.81 9.51 1.88
C PRO A 64 -12.49 8.20 2.32
N VAL A 65 -13.69 7.92 1.82
CA VAL A 65 -14.44 6.68 2.15
C VAL A 65 -13.72 5.40 1.69
N PHE A 66 -12.85 5.48 0.68
CA PHE A 66 -12.05 4.35 0.22
C PHE A 66 -10.70 4.27 0.91
N ALA A 67 -10.26 5.29 1.66
CA ALA A 67 -8.92 5.35 2.23
C ALA A 67 -8.58 4.10 3.08
N ASP A 68 -9.52 3.65 3.90
CA ASP A 68 -9.39 2.50 4.79
C ASP A 68 -9.71 1.15 4.13
N GLN A 69 -10.17 1.16 2.86
CA GLN A 69 -10.47 -0.06 2.10
C GLN A 69 -9.24 -0.59 1.34
N PHE A 70 -8.22 0.25 1.17
CA PHE A 70 -6.95 -0.13 0.60
C PHE A 70 -6.16 -1.04 1.55
N VAL A 71 -5.81 -2.22 1.08
CA VAL A 71 -5.04 -3.21 1.85
C VAL A 71 -3.55 -3.02 1.56
N PRO A 72 -2.67 -2.94 2.58
CA PRO A 72 -1.24 -2.88 2.35
C PRO A 72 -0.73 -4.22 1.76
N SER A 73 0.14 -4.14 0.77
CA SER A 73 0.85 -5.32 0.28
C SER A 73 1.96 -5.71 1.24
N SER A 74 2.00 -6.98 1.62
CA SER A 74 3.14 -7.60 2.33
C SER A 74 3.92 -8.56 1.43
N LYS A 75 3.64 -8.56 0.12
CA LYS A 75 4.18 -9.52 -0.84
C LYS A 75 5.32 -8.90 -1.64
N ARG A 76 6.36 -9.70 -1.90
CA ARG A 76 7.46 -9.36 -2.83
C ARG A 76 7.00 -9.20 -4.28
N SER A 77 5.85 -9.75 -4.64
CA SER A 77 5.22 -9.63 -5.95
C SER A 77 3.72 -9.52 -5.76
N LEU A 78 3.12 -8.52 -6.41
CA LEU A 78 1.68 -8.33 -6.46
C LEU A 78 1.15 -9.00 -7.72
N ASN A 79 0.54 -10.17 -7.57
CA ASN A 79 -0.07 -10.93 -8.65
C ASN A 79 -1.45 -11.41 -8.19
N PHE A 80 -2.46 -11.13 -8.99
CA PHE A 80 -3.86 -11.44 -8.69
C PHE A 80 -4.44 -12.58 -9.54
N GLY A 81 -3.63 -13.15 -10.44
CA GLY A 81 -4.07 -14.14 -11.42
C GLY A 81 -4.91 -13.54 -12.54
N TYR A 82 -5.62 -14.41 -13.28
CA TYR A 82 -6.54 -14.00 -14.34
C TYR A 82 -7.90 -13.67 -13.76
N THR A 83 -8.31 -12.41 -13.88
CA THR A 83 -9.61 -11.93 -13.43
C THR A 83 -10.09 -10.79 -14.33
N HIS A 84 -11.37 -10.50 -14.26
CA HIS A 84 -11.99 -9.33 -14.89
C HIS A 84 -12.07 -8.12 -13.93
N SER A 85 -11.57 -8.26 -12.70
CA SER A 85 -11.51 -7.18 -11.71
C SER A 85 -10.58 -6.07 -12.15
N THR A 86 -10.93 -4.83 -11.81
CA THR A 86 -10.01 -3.69 -11.87
C THR A 86 -9.25 -3.61 -10.55
N TYR A 87 -7.92 -3.58 -10.59
CA TYR A 87 -7.10 -3.37 -9.39
C TYR A 87 -6.61 -1.94 -9.31
N TRP A 88 -6.97 -1.28 -8.21
CA TRP A 88 -6.45 0.03 -7.85
C TRP A 88 -5.20 -0.14 -7.01
N VAL A 89 -4.05 0.30 -7.52
CA VAL A 89 -2.77 0.27 -6.80
C VAL A 89 -2.39 1.70 -6.40
N LYS A 90 -2.03 1.89 -5.14
CA LYS A 90 -1.66 3.19 -4.57
C LYS A 90 -0.32 3.09 -3.86
N PHE A 91 0.58 4.01 -4.14
CA PHE A 91 1.84 4.14 -3.44
C PHE A 91 2.22 5.61 -3.30
N TYR A 92 3.10 5.89 -2.35
CA TYR A 92 3.63 7.23 -2.14
C TYR A 92 5.06 7.27 -2.63
N MET A 93 5.42 8.38 -3.29
CA MET A 93 6.75 8.58 -3.82
C MET A 93 7.20 10.00 -3.49
N LYS A 94 8.46 10.13 -3.09
CA LYS A 94 9.10 11.41 -2.83
C LYS A 94 10.43 11.45 -3.57
N ASN A 95 10.57 12.44 -4.44
CA ASN A 95 11.86 12.74 -5.04
C ASN A 95 12.71 13.57 -4.08
N LEU A 96 13.87 13.05 -3.68
CA LEU A 96 14.80 13.75 -2.79
C LEU A 96 15.72 14.71 -3.55
N ASP A 97 15.89 14.52 -4.87
CA ASP A 97 16.71 15.35 -5.73
C ASP A 97 15.89 15.86 -6.93
N PRO A 98 15.53 17.16 -6.97
CA PRO A 98 14.80 17.74 -8.10
C PRO A 98 15.50 17.61 -9.46
N GLN A 99 16.81 17.39 -9.50
CA GLN A 99 17.56 17.16 -10.73
C GLN A 99 17.42 15.73 -11.25
N PHE A 100 17.08 14.78 -10.38
CA PHE A 100 16.82 13.41 -10.74
C PHE A 100 15.41 13.28 -11.32
N ASN A 101 15.29 13.42 -12.63
CA ASN A 101 14.01 13.41 -13.35
C ASN A 101 13.90 12.30 -14.41
N ASP A 102 14.95 11.52 -14.59
CA ASP A 102 15.02 10.40 -15.55
C ASP A 102 14.81 9.08 -14.82
N TRP A 103 13.54 8.70 -14.64
CA TRP A 103 13.14 7.44 -14.04
C TRP A 103 11.92 6.89 -14.77
N ILE A 104 11.78 5.57 -14.73
CA ILE A 104 10.63 4.86 -15.30
C ILE A 104 9.93 4.07 -14.20
N LEU A 105 8.60 3.99 -14.30
CA LEU A 105 7.81 3.04 -13.53
C LEU A 105 7.63 1.79 -14.39
N GLU A 106 8.16 0.67 -13.91
CA GLU A 106 8.08 -0.61 -14.60
C GLU A 106 7.01 -1.50 -13.96
N ILE A 107 6.24 -2.19 -14.81
CA ILE A 107 5.32 -3.25 -14.39
C ILE A 107 5.69 -4.50 -15.18
N ASP A 108 6.20 -5.50 -14.45
CA ASP A 108 6.66 -6.78 -15.02
C ASP A 108 5.46 -7.73 -15.26
N TYR A 109 4.54 -7.32 -16.14
CA TYR A 109 3.42 -8.16 -16.59
C TYR A 109 3.02 -7.84 -18.03
N GLU A 110 3.38 -8.75 -18.94
CA GLU A 110 3.25 -8.58 -20.39
C GLU A 110 1.79 -8.60 -20.91
N LEU A 111 0.84 -9.10 -20.10
CA LEU A 111 -0.56 -9.32 -20.50
C LEU A 111 -1.53 -8.29 -19.91
N LEU A 112 -1.06 -7.06 -19.66
CA LEU A 112 -1.95 -5.97 -19.23
C LEU A 112 -2.59 -5.29 -20.42
N ASP A 113 -3.92 -5.41 -20.52
CA ASP A 113 -4.70 -4.76 -21.57
C ASP A 113 -4.68 -3.21 -21.44
N SER A 114 -4.72 -2.69 -20.21
CA SER A 114 -4.70 -1.25 -19.95
C SER A 114 -4.16 -0.88 -18.56
N ILE A 115 -3.46 0.24 -18.48
CA ILE A 115 -3.00 0.86 -17.22
C ILE A 115 -3.31 2.35 -17.26
N ASP A 116 -4.04 2.85 -16.28
CA ASP A 116 -4.25 4.27 -16.05
C ASP A 116 -3.40 4.74 -14.87
N PHE A 117 -2.39 5.56 -15.13
CA PHE A 117 -1.50 6.10 -14.11
C PHE A 117 -1.91 7.52 -13.72
N TYR A 118 -2.50 7.64 -12.54
CA TYR A 118 -2.91 8.92 -11.95
C TYR A 118 -1.82 9.45 -11.01
N PHE A 119 -1.42 10.72 -11.19
CA PHE A 119 -0.40 11.37 -10.36
C PHE A 119 -0.72 12.85 -10.16
N GLN A 120 -0.19 13.45 -9.09
CA GLN A 120 -0.27 14.89 -8.86
C GLN A 120 0.93 15.60 -9.48
N ASP A 121 0.68 16.70 -10.19
CA ASP A 121 1.73 17.57 -10.70
C ASP A 121 2.28 18.54 -9.62
N GLN A 122 3.19 19.43 -10.00
CA GLN A 122 3.82 20.40 -9.09
C GLN A 122 2.82 21.38 -8.45
N GLU A 123 1.64 21.55 -9.05
CA GLU A 123 0.56 22.40 -8.55
C GLU A 123 -0.46 21.59 -7.71
N GLY A 124 -0.20 20.30 -7.48
CA GLY A 124 -1.08 19.38 -6.77
C GLY A 124 -2.29 18.91 -7.57
N GLN A 125 -2.34 19.21 -8.88
CA GLN A 125 -3.46 18.82 -9.73
C GLN A 125 -3.28 17.37 -10.21
N TRP A 126 -4.37 16.61 -10.20
CA TRP A 126 -4.37 15.26 -10.75
C TRP A 126 -4.21 15.26 -12.27
N ARG A 127 -3.33 14.38 -12.75
CA ARG A 127 -3.04 14.09 -14.16
C ARG A 127 -3.13 12.60 -14.38
N ILE A 128 -3.42 12.20 -15.62
CA ILE A 128 -3.47 10.81 -16.05
C ILE A 128 -2.49 10.58 -17.20
N LYS A 129 -1.80 9.45 -17.17
CA LYS A 129 -1.14 8.85 -18.33
C LYS A 129 -1.73 7.47 -18.55
N VAL A 130 -2.11 7.17 -19.79
CA VAL A 130 -2.73 5.89 -20.16
C VAL A 130 -1.70 5.07 -20.92
N PHE A 131 -1.60 3.79 -20.57
CA PHE A 131 -0.71 2.80 -21.16
C PHE A 131 -1.46 1.48 -21.42
N GLY A 132 -0.81 0.51 -22.04
CA GLY A 132 -1.38 -0.79 -22.41
C GLY A 132 -1.43 -0.97 -23.93
N ASP A 133 -1.72 -2.18 -24.36
CA ASP A 133 -1.73 -2.54 -25.79
C ASP A 133 -2.96 -1.99 -26.56
N MET A 134 -3.98 -1.55 -25.83
CA MET A 134 -5.15 -0.86 -26.39
C MET A 134 -4.87 0.60 -26.80
N TYR A 135 -3.68 1.14 -26.54
CA TYR A 135 -3.31 2.52 -26.84
C TYR A 135 -2.01 2.60 -27.68
N PRO A 136 -1.98 3.41 -28.77
CA PRO A 136 -0.87 3.46 -29.73
C PRO A 136 0.40 4.15 -29.22
#